data_AF-A0A9P6UK78-F1
#
_entry.id   AF-A0A9P6UK78-F1
#
_cell.length_a   1.000
_cell.length_b   1.000
_cell.length_c   1.000
_cell.angle_alpha   90.00
_cell.angle_beta   90.00
_cell.angle_gamma   90.00
#
_symmetry.space_group_name_H-M   'P 1'
#
loop_
_entity.id
_entity.type
_entity.pdbx_description
1 polymer ?
#
loop_
_entity_poly.entity_id
_entity_poly.type
_entity_poly.pdbx_seq_one_letter_code
_entity_poly.pdbx_strand_id
1 'polypeptide(L)'
;MTVSDLKALLKENGLKIKGRKQELVDRIAHFVHQHHSHAAAMGATTASKASTSTTATTRTKAVQEQEQKILEQQEKELLAKEQQIWNEDVVASKKGRDLATKAKADAEAAAAASEAEKVKAQRLQREHEERLKAQHDLENHLKEQAEKETRHKAQLEKERLHKEQLEKEARQKAQLEKE
;
A
#
# COMPACT_ATOMS: atom_id res chain seq x y z
N MET A 1 2.31 -27.41 17.82
CA MET A 1 2.70 -28.83 17.87
C MET A 1 3.30 -29.26 16.54
N THR A 2 4.52 -29.80 16.55
CA THR A 2 5.19 -30.28 15.34
C THR A 2 4.76 -31.72 15.01
N VAL A 3 5.05 -32.20 13.80
CA VAL A 3 4.75 -33.60 13.39
C VAL A 3 5.57 -34.60 14.20
N SER A 4 6.76 -34.21 14.66
CA SER A 4 7.61 -35.04 15.53
C SER A 4 6.94 -35.28 16.88
N ASP A 5 6.44 -34.20 17.51
CA ASP A 5 5.76 -34.25 18.81
C ASP A 5 4.47 -35.09 18.73
N LEU A 6 3.70 -34.92 17.64
CA LEU A 6 2.49 -35.70 17.36
C LEU A 6 2.77 -37.20 17.29
N LYS A 7 3.87 -37.60 16.63
CA LYS A 7 4.25 -39.02 16.52
C LYS A 7 4.79 -39.57 17.83
N ALA A 8 5.52 -38.77 18.62
CA ALA A 8 5.99 -39.17 19.94
C ALA A 8 4.81 -39.48 20.87
N LEU A 9 3.84 -38.56 20.96
CA LEU A 9 2.62 -38.76 21.75
C LEU A 9 1.83 -39.99 21.31
N LEU A 10 1.65 -40.20 20.01
CA LEU A 10 0.96 -41.39 19.50
C LEU A 10 1.74 -42.68 19.81
N LYS A 11 3.07 -42.66 19.72
CA LYS A 11 3.92 -43.82 20.03
C LYS A 11 3.86 -44.18 21.52
N GLU A 12 3.89 -43.19 22.40
CA GLU A 12 3.77 -43.38 23.86
C GLU A 12 2.42 -43.99 24.26
N ASN A 13 1.35 -43.60 23.56
CA ASN A 13 0.00 -44.14 23.77
C ASN A 13 -0.28 -45.42 22.95
N GLY A 14 0.74 -46.01 22.29
CA GLY A 14 0.60 -47.25 21.52
C GLY A 14 -0.23 -47.14 20.24
N LEU A 15 -0.48 -45.92 19.75
CA LEU A 15 -1.29 -45.62 18.57
C LEU A 15 -0.44 -45.56 17.30
N LYS A 16 -1.07 -45.83 16.15
CA LYS A 16 -0.39 -45.83 14.84
C LYS A 16 0.16 -44.44 14.49
N ILE A 17 1.43 -44.36 14.12
CA ILE A 17 2.15 -43.10 13.79
C ILE A 17 2.22 -42.76 12.28
N LYS A 18 1.55 -43.52 11.41
CA LYS A 18 1.50 -43.29 9.96
C LYS A 18 0.33 -42.37 9.60
N GLY A 19 0.53 -41.45 8.65
CA GLY A 19 -0.50 -40.54 8.15
C GLY A 19 -0.01 -39.11 7.93
N ARG A 20 -0.85 -38.26 7.34
CA ARG A 20 -0.63 -36.81 7.27
C ARG A 20 -0.80 -36.18 8.66
N LYS A 21 -0.26 -34.98 8.86
CA LYS A 21 -0.31 -34.26 10.16
C LYS A 21 -1.73 -34.21 10.74
N GLN A 22 -2.73 -33.96 9.91
CA GLN A 22 -4.12 -33.89 10.33
C GLN A 22 -4.63 -35.21 10.92
N GLU A 23 -4.34 -36.34 10.27
CA GLU A 23 -4.76 -37.66 10.74
C GLU A 23 -4.11 -38.08 12.07
N LEU A 24 -2.94 -37.49 12.39
CA LEU A 24 -2.28 -37.70 13.68
C LEU A 24 -3.00 -36.89 14.77
N VAL A 25 -3.38 -35.64 14.47
CA VAL A 25 -4.15 -34.79 15.38
C VAL A 25 -5.51 -35.42 15.69
N ASP A 26 -6.23 -35.88 14.66
CA ASP A 26 -7.56 -36.48 14.82
C ASP A 26 -7.51 -37.75 15.70
N ARG A 27 -6.46 -38.57 15.56
CA ARG A 27 -6.25 -39.75 16.40
C ARG A 27 -6.01 -39.40 17.88
N ILE A 28 -5.23 -38.36 18.15
CA ILE A 28 -5.00 -37.90 19.53
C ILE A 28 -6.30 -37.34 20.11
N ALA A 29 -7.02 -36.50 19.37
CA ALA A 29 -8.28 -35.92 19.84
C ALA A 29 -9.32 -37.01 20.18
N HIS A 30 -9.43 -38.03 19.33
CA HIS A 30 -10.33 -39.15 19.55
C HIS A 30 -9.92 -40.02 20.75
N PHE A 31 -8.62 -40.30 20.92
CA PHE A 31 -8.10 -41.02 22.08
C PHE A 31 -8.40 -40.28 23.39
N VAL A 32 -8.11 -38.97 23.44
CA VAL A 32 -8.41 -38.12 24.59
C VAL A 32 -9.91 -38.17 24.90
N HIS A 33 -10.78 -38.02 23.90
CA HIS A 33 -12.23 -38.04 24.10
C HIS A 33 -12.76 -39.38 24.64
N GLN A 34 -12.23 -40.51 24.15
CA GLN A 34 -12.62 -41.84 24.62
C GLN A 34 -12.17 -42.12 26.06
N HIS A 35 -10.94 -41.72 26.43
CA HIS A 35 -10.41 -41.97 27.76
C HIS A 35 -11.02 -41.07 28.85
N HIS A 36 -11.47 -39.87 28.51
CA HIS A 36 -12.19 -38.99 29.46
C HIS A 36 -13.62 -39.47 29.76
N SER A 37 -14.20 -40.32 28.92
CA SER A 37 -15.55 -40.85 29.11
C SER A 37 -15.61 -42.07 30.06
N HIS A 38 -14.47 -42.72 30.35
CA HIS A 38 -14.42 -43.96 31.15
C HIS A 38 -13.99 -43.76 32.61
N ALA A 39 -13.40 -42.61 32.96
CA ALA A 39 -12.99 -42.30 34.33
C ALA A 39 -14.17 -41.96 35.27
N ALA A 40 -15.36 -41.66 34.73
CA ALA A 40 -16.53 -41.27 35.51
C ALA A 40 -17.43 -42.45 35.98
N ALA A 41 -17.17 -43.69 35.55
CA ALA A 41 -18.12 -44.81 35.70
C ALA A 41 -17.68 -45.95 36.64
N MET A 42 -16.54 -45.83 37.36
CA MET A 42 -16.06 -46.88 38.28
C MET A 42 -15.89 -46.31 39.70
N GLY A 43 -16.99 -46.25 40.45
CA GLY A 43 -16.97 -45.82 41.85
C GLY A 43 -18.31 -45.91 42.56
N ALA A 44 -19.03 -47.04 42.45
CA ALA A 44 -20.26 -47.24 43.24
C ALA A 44 -20.56 -48.72 43.52
N THR A 45 -19.72 -49.39 44.31
CA THR A 45 -20.14 -50.55 45.11
C THR A 45 -19.43 -50.50 46.48
N THR A 46 -20.22 -50.41 47.55
CA THR A 46 -20.13 -51.21 48.80
C THR A 46 -20.94 -50.56 49.92
N ALA A 47 -21.61 -51.42 50.69
CA ALA A 47 -22.57 -51.13 51.73
C ALA A 47 -21.99 -50.42 52.96
N SER A 48 -22.81 -49.65 53.69
CA SER A 48 -22.75 -49.65 55.15
C SER A 48 -24.05 -49.13 55.79
N LYS A 49 -24.36 -49.77 56.90
CA LYS A 49 -25.51 -49.67 57.80
C LYS A 49 -25.16 -48.73 58.97
N ALA A 50 -26.20 -48.29 59.71
CA ALA A 50 -26.20 -47.54 60.99
C ALA A 50 -26.36 -46.02 60.85
N SER A 51 -27.54 -45.46 61.19
CA SER A 51 -28.02 -45.08 62.54
C SER A 51 -27.53 -43.71 63.01
N THR A 52 -28.51 -42.81 63.17
CA THR A 52 -28.63 -41.79 64.22
C THR A 52 -27.72 -40.55 64.11
N SER A 53 -28.34 -39.36 64.16
CA SER A 53 -27.83 -38.12 64.78
C SER A 53 -28.21 -36.86 63.98
N THR A 54 -29.24 -36.21 64.48
CA THR A 54 -29.82 -34.93 64.09
C THR A 54 -28.81 -33.79 64.33
N THR A 55 -27.79 -33.65 63.48
CA THR A 55 -26.91 -32.45 63.43
C THR A 55 -26.21 -32.27 62.07
N ALA A 56 -26.62 -33.01 61.04
CA ALA A 56 -25.96 -33.03 59.72
C ALA A 56 -26.54 -32.04 58.70
N THR A 57 -27.71 -31.45 58.94
CA THR A 57 -28.44 -30.63 57.95
C THR A 57 -27.86 -29.22 57.74
N THR A 58 -27.09 -28.69 58.68
CA THR A 58 -26.51 -27.33 58.55
C THR A 58 -25.15 -27.33 57.88
N ARG A 59 -24.38 -28.42 57.99
CA ARG A 59 -23.01 -28.50 57.45
C ARG A 59 -22.97 -28.72 55.94
N THR A 60 -23.97 -29.38 55.36
CA THR A 60 -24.10 -29.55 53.90
C THR A 60 -24.49 -28.25 53.19
N LYS A 61 -25.33 -27.41 53.80
CA LYS A 61 -25.71 -26.10 53.22
C LYS A 61 -24.52 -25.14 53.12
N ALA A 62 -23.66 -25.09 54.13
CA ALA A 62 -22.49 -24.21 54.13
C ALA A 62 -21.44 -24.64 53.08
N VAL A 63 -21.24 -25.96 52.89
CA VAL A 63 -20.35 -26.49 51.85
C VAL A 63 -20.93 -26.24 50.46
N GLN A 64 -22.23 -26.43 50.28
CA GLN A 64 -22.91 -26.18 49.00
C GLN A 64 -22.92 -24.69 48.61
N GLU A 65 -23.08 -23.78 49.59
CA GLU A 65 -22.98 -22.34 49.35
C GLU A 65 -21.54 -21.91 48.98
N GLN A 66 -20.54 -22.56 49.57
CA GLN A 66 -19.14 -22.31 49.24
C GLN A 66 -18.79 -22.77 47.81
N GLU A 67 -19.30 -23.94 47.38
CA GLU A 67 -19.14 -24.43 46.01
C GLU A 67 -19.83 -23.52 44.99
N GLN A 68 -21.02 -23.00 45.29
CA GLN A 68 -21.69 -22.01 44.43
C GLN A 68 -20.86 -20.71 44.29
N LYS A 69 -20.26 -20.21 45.38
CA LYS A 69 -19.39 -19.03 45.32
C LYS A 69 -18.14 -19.26 44.47
N ILE A 70 -17.55 -20.45 44.52
CA ILE A 70 -16.39 -20.80 43.69
C ILE A 70 -16.77 -20.81 42.21
N LEU A 71 -17.92 -21.39 41.86
CA LEU A 71 -18.41 -21.40 40.49
C LEU A 71 -18.75 -20.00 39.98
N GLU A 72 -19.42 -19.17 40.78
CA GLU A 72 -19.73 -17.78 40.43
C GLU A 72 -18.45 -16.94 40.25
N GLN A 73 -17.42 -17.20 41.06
CA GLN A 73 -16.12 -16.55 40.91
C GLN A 73 -15.40 -16.99 39.63
N GLN A 74 -15.48 -18.26 39.26
CA GLN A 74 -14.93 -18.78 38.00
C GLN A 74 -15.64 -18.19 36.77
N GLU A 75 -16.97 -18.05 36.80
CA GLU A 75 -17.74 -17.38 35.73
C GLU A 75 -17.33 -15.91 35.57
N LYS A 76 -17.19 -15.17 36.68
CA LYS A 76 -16.74 -13.77 36.64
C LYS A 76 -15.35 -13.62 36.02
N GLU A 77 -14.43 -14.53 36.33
CA GLU A 77 -13.08 -14.51 35.76
C GLU A 77 -13.09 -14.86 34.26
N LEU A 78 -13.92 -15.82 33.83
CA LEU A 78 -14.13 -16.14 32.43
C LEU A 78 -14.67 -14.94 31.64
N LEU A 79 -15.69 -14.28 32.17
CA LEU A 79 -16.30 -13.11 31.54
C LEU A 79 -15.30 -11.95 31.41
N ALA A 80 -14.46 -11.73 32.44
CA ALA A 80 -13.40 -10.73 32.40
C ALA A 80 -12.34 -11.03 31.33
N LYS A 81 -11.94 -12.32 31.20
CA LYS A 81 -11.01 -12.76 30.14
C LYS A 81 -11.60 -12.58 28.74
N GLU A 82 -12.89 -12.89 28.56
CA GLU A 82 -13.57 -12.70 27.27
C GLU A 82 -13.66 -11.22 26.88
N GLN A 83 -13.97 -10.33 27.84
CA GLN A 83 -13.93 -8.88 27.62
C GLN A 83 -12.53 -8.37 27.28
N GLN A 84 -11.49 -8.91 27.92
CA GLN A 84 -10.11 -8.53 27.62
C GLN A 84 -9.72 -8.89 26.17
N ILE A 85 -10.05 -10.11 25.73
CA ILE A 85 -9.79 -10.58 24.36
C ILE A 85 -10.49 -9.68 23.34
N TRP A 86 -11.77 -9.35 23.57
CA TRP A 86 -12.53 -8.49 22.68
C TRP A 86 -11.91 -7.08 22.55
N ASN A 87 -11.47 -6.50 23.67
CA ASN A 87 -10.82 -5.20 23.67
C ASN A 87 -9.48 -5.22 22.90
N GLU A 88 -8.67 -6.28 23.07
CA GLU A 88 -7.41 -6.44 22.35
C GLU A 88 -7.63 -6.58 20.82
N ASP A 89 -8.65 -7.34 20.40
CA ASP A 89 -9.01 -7.50 18.98
C ASP A 89 -9.50 -6.19 18.35
N VAL A 90 -10.32 -5.41 19.07
CA VAL A 90 -10.79 -4.10 18.59
C VAL A 90 -9.62 -3.12 18.42
N VAL A 91 -8.68 -3.10 19.37
CA VAL A 91 -7.48 -2.24 19.29
C VAL A 91 -6.56 -2.68 18.16
N ALA A 92 -6.34 -3.99 17.99
CA ALA A 92 -5.55 -4.53 16.88
C ALA A 92 -6.18 -4.20 15.52
N SER A 93 -7.49 -4.35 15.39
CA SER A 93 -8.25 -4.01 14.17
C SER A 93 -8.18 -2.51 13.82
N LYS A 94 -8.28 -1.64 14.82
CA LYS A 94 -8.15 -0.19 14.63
C LYS A 94 -6.74 0.20 14.20
N LYS A 95 -5.73 -0.33 14.88
CA LYS A 95 -4.32 -0.11 14.53
C LYS A 95 -3.97 -0.61 13.12
N GLY A 96 -4.51 -1.76 12.71
CA GLY A 96 -4.34 -2.29 11.35
C GLY A 96 -4.96 -1.37 10.28
N ARG A 97 -6.16 -0.83 10.54
CA ARG A 97 -6.81 0.14 9.63
C ARG A 97 -6.02 1.45 9.54
N ASP A 98 -5.55 1.99 10.66
CA ASP A 98 -4.80 3.25 10.68
C ASP A 98 -3.45 3.13 9.95
N LEU A 99 -2.79 1.97 10.03
CA LEU A 99 -1.57 1.70 9.28
C LEU A 99 -1.83 1.54 7.78
N ALA A 100 -2.93 0.87 7.39
CA ALA A 100 -3.29 0.68 5.99
C ALA A 100 -3.69 1.99 5.31
N THR A 101 -4.44 2.87 6.00
CA THR A 101 -4.80 4.19 5.46
C THR A 101 -3.59 5.09 5.33
N LYS A 102 -2.66 5.06 6.30
CA LYS A 102 -1.38 5.78 6.20
C LYS A 102 -0.54 5.30 5.03
N ALA A 103 -0.35 3.98 4.88
CA ALA A 103 0.42 3.43 3.77
C ALA A 103 -0.19 3.77 2.40
N LYS A 104 -1.53 3.78 2.29
CA LYS A 104 -2.22 4.22 1.07
C LYS A 104 -1.98 5.70 0.78
N ALA A 105 -2.08 6.57 1.78
CA ALA A 105 -1.82 8.00 1.62
C ALA A 105 -0.35 8.28 1.22
N ASP A 106 0.61 7.57 1.83
CA ASP A 106 2.02 7.71 1.50
C ASP A 106 2.32 7.25 0.05
N ALA A 107 1.68 6.15 -0.40
CA ALA A 107 1.80 5.68 -1.78
C ALA A 107 1.17 6.65 -2.79
N GLU A 108 0.01 7.22 -2.46
CA GLU A 108 -0.66 8.22 -3.30
C GLU A 108 0.15 9.52 -3.39
N ALA A 109 0.74 9.98 -2.29
CA ALA A 109 1.63 11.12 -2.26
C ALA A 109 2.90 10.89 -3.11
N ALA A 110 3.49 9.69 -3.04
CA ALA A 110 4.64 9.33 -3.86
C ALA A 110 4.30 9.28 -5.36
N ALA A 111 3.13 8.75 -5.72
CA ALA A 111 2.66 8.74 -7.10
C ALA A 111 2.42 10.15 -7.63
N ALA A 112 1.78 11.02 -6.84
CA ALA A 112 1.54 12.42 -7.19
C ALA A 112 2.86 13.20 -7.36
N ALA A 113 3.87 12.95 -6.53
CA ALA A 113 5.18 13.57 -6.67
C ALA A 113 5.88 13.15 -7.98
N SER A 114 5.82 11.86 -8.34
CA SER A 114 6.40 11.35 -9.59
C SER A 114 5.69 11.92 -10.83
N GLU A 115 4.36 12.01 -10.81
CA GLU A 115 3.57 12.67 -11.86
C GLU A 115 3.95 14.15 -11.99
N ALA A 116 4.06 14.88 -10.87
CA ALA A 116 4.43 16.28 -10.89
C ALA A 116 5.85 16.52 -11.47
N GLU A 117 6.79 15.62 -11.20
CA GLU A 117 8.13 15.69 -11.79
C GLU A 117 8.11 15.47 -13.30
N LYS A 118 7.33 14.50 -13.80
CA LYS A 118 7.13 14.28 -15.24
C LYS A 118 6.51 15.49 -15.92
N VAL A 119 5.50 16.11 -15.30
CA VAL A 119 4.85 17.33 -15.82
C VAL A 119 5.85 18.49 -15.90
N LYS A 120 6.69 18.67 -14.86
CA LYS A 120 7.77 19.68 -14.87
C LYS A 120 8.78 19.44 -15.98
N ALA A 121 9.23 18.19 -16.15
CA ALA A 121 10.17 17.83 -17.21
C ALA A 121 9.57 18.10 -18.60
N GLN A 122 8.31 17.72 -18.81
CA GLN A 122 7.61 17.98 -20.08
C GLN A 122 7.45 19.48 -20.36
N ARG A 123 7.17 20.28 -19.32
CA ARG A 123 7.09 21.74 -19.46
C ARG A 123 8.43 22.34 -19.87
N LEU A 124 9.53 21.96 -19.20
CA LEU A 124 10.88 22.42 -19.55
C LEU A 124 11.25 22.06 -20.99
N GLN A 125 10.87 20.87 -21.45
CA GLN A 125 11.10 20.46 -22.83
C GLN A 125 10.35 21.36 -23.82
N ARG A 126 9.06 21.65 -23.59
CA ARG A 126 8.29 22.58 -24.44
C ARG A 126 8.89 23.98 -24.45
N GLU A 127 9.28 24.51 -23.30
CA GLU A 127 9.92 25.83 -23.21
C GLU A 127 11.24 25.88 -24.00
N HIS A 128 12.02 24.81 -23.98
CA HIS A 128 13.24 24.70 -24.79
C HIS A 128 12.95 24.67 -26.30
N GLU A 129 11.95 23.89 -26.73
CA GLU A 129 11.51 23.84 -28.13
C GLU A 129 10.97 25.19 -28.62
N GLU A 130 10.17 25.89 -27.80
CA GLU A 130 9.67 27.23 -28.09
C GLU A 130 10.81 28.24 -28.21
N ARG A 131 11.82 28.17 -27.33
CA ARG A 131 13.00 29.04 -27.39
C ARG A 131 13.80 28.83 -28.68
N LEU A 132 14.00 27.59 -29.10
CA LEU A 132 14.66 27.27 -30.37
C LEU A 132 13.87 27.81 -31.56
N LYS A 133 12.54 27.63 -31.54
CA LYS A 133 11.67 28.16 -32.58
C LYS A 133 11.74 29.68 -32.66
N ALA A 134 11.67 30.38 -31.53
CA ALA A 134 11.79 31.83 -31.47
C ALA A 134 13.16 32.32 -31.97
N GLN A 135 14.24 31.57 -31.70
CA GLN A 135 15.57 31.89 -32.23
C GLN A 135 15.62 31.78 -33.76
N HIS A 136 15.06 30.71 -34.34
CA HIS A 136 14.97 30.55 -35.79
C HIS A 136 14.10 31.65 -36.43
N ASP A 137 12.97 31.99 -35.82
CA ASP A 137 12.09 33.04 -36.33
C ASP A 137 12.82 34.41 -36.33
N LEU A 138 13.59 34.70 -35.29
CA LEU A 138 14.43 35.90 -35.22
C LEU A 138 15.52 35.89 -36.30
N GLU A 139 16.22 34.78 -36.49
CA GLU A 139 17.24 34.64 -37.53
C GLU A 139 16.67 34.84 -38.93
N ASN A 140 15.51 34.25 -39.20
CA ASN A 140 14.80 34.41 -40.47
C ASN A 140 14.39 35.87 -40.70
N HIS A 141 13.89 36.54 -39.65
CA HIS A 141 13.55 37.96 -39.75
C HIS A 141 14.77 38.83 -40.06
N LEU A 142 15.91 38.58 -39.41
CA LEU A 142 17.16 39.29 -39.69
C LEU A 142 17.66 39.05 -41.12
N LYS A 143 17.57 37.81 -41.61
CA LYS A 143 17.91 37.49 -43.01
C LYS A 143 16.99 38.22 -43.99
N GLU A 144 15.69 38.26 -43.72
CA GLU A 144 14.72 38.97 -44.56
C GLU A 144 15.00 40.49 -44.58
N GLN A 145 15.35 41.09 -43.43
CA GLN A 145 15.75 42.49 -43.37
C GLN A 145 17.02 42.77 -44.19
N ALA A 146 18.05 41.94 -44.04
CA ALA A 146 19.28 42.06 -44.83
C ALA A 146 19.01 41.91 -46.34
N GLU A 147 18.09 41.01 -46.73
CA GLU A 147 17.68 40.88 -48.12
C GLU A 147 16.93 42.12 -48.63
N LYS A 148 16.04 42.70 -47.83
CA LYS A 148 15.36 43.96 -48.18
C LYS A 148 16.34 45.12 -48.35
N GLU A 149 17.32 45.24 -47.46
CA GLU A 149 18.36 46.27 -47.56
C GLU A 149 19.24 46.10 -48.80
N THR A 150 19.65 44.87 -49.10
CA THR A 150 20.46 44.59 -50.30
C THR A 150 19.67 44.87 -51.59
N ARG A 151 18.39 44.50 -51.65
CA ARG A 151 17.49 44.84 -52.77
C ARG A 151 17.33 46.34 -52.92
N HIS A 152 17.09 47.07 -51.83
CA HIS A 152 16.97 48.52 -51.85
C HIS A 152 18.27 49.20 -52.32
N LYS A 153 19.43 48.75 -51.81
CA LYS A 153 20.73 49.26 -52.24
C LYS A 153 20.97 49.03 -53.73
N ALA A 154 20.65 47.83 -54.23
CA ALA A 154 20.76 47.51 -55.66
C ALA A 154 19.84 48.39 -56.52
N GLN A 155 18.65 48.75 -56.01
CA GLN A 155 17.74 49.66 -56.71
C GLN A 155 18.31 51.08 -56.82
N LEU A 156 18.86 51.63 -55.72
CA LEU A 156 19.52 52.93 -55.74
C LEU A 156 20.73 52.96 -56.70
N GLU A 157 21.49 51.87 -56.76
CA GLU A 157 22.61 51.76 -57.70
C GLU A 157 22.14 51.75 -59.16
N LYS A 158 21.06 51.01 -59.48
CA LYS A 158 20.45 51.05 -60.82
C LYS A 158 20.00 52.44 -61.21
N GLU A 159 19.35 53.18 -60.31
CA GLU A 159 18.93 54.57 -60.54
C GLU A 159 20.13 55.50 -60.77
N ARG A 160 21.22 55.31 -60.00
CA ARG A 160 22.46 56.07 -60.18
C ARG A 160 23.07 55.83 -61.56
N LEU A 161 23.17 54.57 -61.99
CA LEU A 161 23.70 54.20 -63.30
C LEU A 161 22.85 54.75 -64.45
N HIS A 162 21.51 54.67 -64.32
CA HIS A 162 20.60 55.23 -65.30
C HIS A 162 20.76 56.76 -65.43
N LYS A 163 20.88 57.46 -64.30
CA LYS A 163 21.14 58.90 -64.29
C LYS A 163 22.48 59.26 -64.93
N GLU A 164 23.53 58.49 -64.66
CA GLU A 164 24.85 58.69 -65.29
C GLU A 164 24.80 58.46 -66.81
N GLN A 165 24.02 57.48 -67.28
CA GLN A 165 23.81 57.25 -68.71
C GLN A 165 23.12 58.44 -69.38
N LEU A 166 22.03 58.95 -68.80
CA LEU A 166 21.35 60.14 -69.30
C LEU A 166 22.27 61.37 -69.35
N GLU A 167 23.14 61.55 -68.35
CA GLU A 167 24.11 62.64 -68.35
C GLU A 167 25.17 62.48 -69.47
N LYS A 168 25.66 61.25 -69.71
CA LYS A 168 26.59 60.97 -70.80
C LYS A 168 25.95 61.25 -72.16
N GLU A 169 24.72 60.81 -72.38
CA GLU A 169 23.98 61.08 -73.63
C GLU A 169 23.75 62.59 -73.83
N ALA A 170 23.37 63.32 -72.78
CA ALA A 170 23.20 64.77 -72.85
C ALA A 170 24.51 65.48 -73.21
N ARG A 171 25.64 65.06 -72.63
CA ARG A 171 26.96 65.60 -72.96
C ARG A 171 27.36 65.33 -74.41
N GLN A 172 27.12 64.11 -74.90
CA GLN A 172 27.39 63.74 -76.31
C GLN A 172 26.54 64.57 -77.28
N LYS A 173 25.24 64.71 -76.99
CA LYS A 173 24.34 65.52 -77.80
C LYS A 173 24.78 66.99 -77.86
N ALA A 174 25.20 67.56 -76.72
CA ALA A 174 25.71 68.93 -76.66
C ALA A 174 27.05 69.13 -77.36
N GLN A 175 27.85 68.07 -77.55
CA GLN A 175 29.06 68.13 -78.37
C GLN A 175 28.72 68.14 -79.86
N LEU A 176 27.79 67.28 -80.30
CA LEU A 176 27.31 67.23 -81.69
C LEU A 176 26.62 68.53 -82.14
N GLU A 177 26.01 69.29 -81.22
CA GLU A 177 25.37 70.58 -81.55
C GLU A 177 26.38 71.74 -81.72
N LYS A 178 27.64 71.56 -81.29
CA LYS A 178 28.69 72.58 -81.41
C LYS A 178 29.56 72.44 -82.66
N GLU A 179 29.51 71.29 -83.33
CA GLU A 179 30.15 71.04 -84.63
C GLU A 179 29.24 71.48 -85.79
#